data_AF-A0A522NND0-F1
#
_entry.id   AF-A0A522NND0-F1
#
_cell.length_a   1.000
_cell.length_b   1.000
_cell.length_c   1.000
_cell.angle_alpha   90.00
_cell.angle_beta   90.00
_cell.angle_gamma   90.00
#
_symmetry.space_group_name_H-M   'P 1'
#
loop_
_entity.id
_entity.type
_entity.pdbx_description
1 polymer ?
#
loop_
_entity_poly.entity_id
_entity_poly.type
_entity_poly.pdbx_seq_one_letter_code
_entity_poly.pdbx_strand_id
1 'polypeptide(L)' 'MPERSARRPRRARRPGAPGADPTPRAGRIDVDAVRATGDTDQAWGDTNTSNDAQLKRDVPPHWG' A
#
# COMPACT_ATOMS: atom_id res chain seq x y z
N MET A 1 18.65 34.77 22.74
CA MET A 1 17.71 33.84 22.06
C MET A 1 18.16 32.42 22.38
N PRO A 2 17.46 31.64 23.21
CA PRO A 2 17.92 30.28 23.49
C PRO A 2 17.73 29.40 22.25
N GLU A 3 18.82 28.81 21.77
CA GLU A 3 18.82 27.84 20.68
C GLU A 3 17.96 26.62 21.06
N ARG A 4 17.01 26.25 20.21
CA ARG A 4 16.22 25.03 20.41
C ARG A 4 17.12 23.83 20.17
N SER A 5 17.58 23.20 21.24
CA SER A 5 18.21 21.89 21.21
C SER A 5 17.34 20.92 20.41
N ALA A 6 17.88 20.37 19.32
CA ALA A 6 17.14 19.50 18.40
C ALA A 6 16.64 18.26 19.15
N ARG A 7 15.31 18.08 19.20
CA ARG A 7 14.69 16.97 19.93
C ARG A 7 15.16 15.63 19.36
N ARG A 8 15.77 14.80 20.20
CA ARG A 8 16.21 13.45 19.84
C ARG A 8 14.97 12.59 19.50
N PRO A 9 14.93 11.91 18.34
CA PRO A 9 13.81 11.07 17.98
C PRO A 9 13.73 9.87 18.94
N ARG A 10 12.53 9.61 19.48
CA ARG A 10 12.28 8.46 20.38
C ARG A 10 12.06 7.13 19.64
N ARG A 11 11.94 7.17 18.31
CA ARG A 11 11.63 5.98 17.49
C ARG A 11 12.89 5.18 17.18
N ALA A 12 12.81 3.86 17.33
CA ALA A 12 13.84 2.94 16.86
C ALA A 12 13.93 2.99 15.32
N ARG A 13 15.15 3.04 14.79
CA ARG A 13 15.41 2.94 13.34
C ARG A 13 15.69 1.48 13.00
N ARG A 14 15.08 0.98 11.94
CA ARG A 14 15.33 -0.36 11.38
C ARG A 14 16.10 -0.22 10.06
N PRO A 15 17.00 -1.16 9.73
CA PRO A 15 17.58 -1.22 8.39
C PRO A 15 16.49 -1.46 7.35
N GLY A 16 16.71 -0.99 6.12
CA GLY A 16 15.84 -1.32 4.99
C GLY A 16 15.84 -2.82 4.68
N ALA A 17 14.84 -3.29 3.94
CA ALA A 17 14.79 -4.67 3.48
C ALA A 17 15.98 -4.98 2.54
N PRO A 18 16.46 -6.23 2.48
CA PRO A 18 17.49 -6.63 1.51
C PRO A 18 17.07 -6.31 0.08
N GLY A 19 17.94 -5.65 -0.69
CA GLY A 19 17.65 -5.24 -2.07
C GLY A 19 16.81 -3.96 -2.22
N ALA A 20 16.39 -3.33 -1.12
CA ALA A 20 15.74 -2.02 -1.17
C ALA A 20 16.75 -0.91 -1.52
N ASP A 21 16.32 0.06 -2.33
CA ASP A 21 17.10 1.25 -2.62
C ASP A 21 17.33 2.06 -1.32
N PRO A 22 18.60 2.31 -0.92
CA PRO A 22 18.89 3.09 0.28
C PRO A 22 18.51 4.57 0.14
N THR A 23 18.31 5.05 -1.08
CA THR A 23 17.93 6.43 -1.36
C THR A 23 16.41 6.51 -1.51
N PRO A 24 15.67 7.08 -0.54
CA PRO A 24 14.25 7.31 -0.73
C PRO A 24 14.05 8.25 -1.92
N ARG A 25 13.05 7.98 -2.75
CA ARG A 25 12.74 8.81 -3.92
C ARG A 25 12.37 10.22 -3.44
N ALA A 26 13.21 11.19 -3.76
CA ALA A 26 13.00 12.58 -3.40
C ALA A 26 12.03 13.23 -4.39
N GLY A 27 10.84 13.60 -3.92
CA GLY A 27 9.81 14.23 -4.72
C GLY A 27 8.61 14.61 -3.85
N ARG A 28 7.70 15.46 -4.36
CA ARG A 28 6.43 15.67 -3.67
C ARG A 28 5.64 14.36 -3.78
N ILE A 29 5.19 13.82 -2.64
CA ILE A 29 4.54 12.51 -2.53
C ILE A 29 3.44 12.33 -3.59
N ASP A 30 2.75 13.41 -3.96
CA ASP A 30 1.62 13.36 -4.89
C ASP A 30 1.99 13.56 -6.37
N VAL A 31 3.19 14.08 -6.67
CA VAL A 31 3.57 14.49 -8.05
C VAL A 31 4.57 13.51 -8.66
N ASP A 32 5.49 12.99 -7.85
CA ASP A 32 6.61 12.16 -8.32
C ASP A 32 6.49 10.70 -7.85
N ALA A 33 5.36 10.31 -7.25
CA ALA A 33 5.13 8.92 -6.88
C ALA A 33 4.88 8.07 -8.14
N VAL A 34 5.72 7.06 -8.34
CA VAL A 34 5.47 6.03 -9.34
C VAL A 34 4.55 4.99 -8.69
N ARG A 35 3.39 4.77 -9.31
CA ARG A 35 2.47 3.68 -8.96
C ARG A 35 3.23 2.35 -8.98
N ALA A 36 2.98 1.50 -7.99
CA ALA A 36 3.49 0.15 -8.01
C ALA A 36 2.89 -0.61 -9.21
N THR A 37 3.59 -1.61 -9.73
CA THR A 37 3.13 -2.37 -10.92
C THR A 37 1.79 -3.09 -10.71
N GLY A 38 1.44 -3.42 -9.45
CA GLY A 38 0.15 -4.01 -9.08
C GLY A 38 -0.92 -2.99 -8.66
N ASP A 39 -0.60 -1.70 -8.66
CA ASP A 39 -1.53 -0.62 -8.30
C ASP A 39 -2.39 -0.24 -9.51
N THR A 40 -3.33 -1.13 -9.81
CA THR A 40 -4.33 -0.98 -10.87
C THR A 40 -5.72 -1.09 -10.26
N ASP A 41 -6.68 -0.34 -10.77
CA ASP A 41 -8.07 -0.38 -10.27
C ASP A 41 -8.66 -1.80 -10.37
N GLN A 42 -8.23 -2.55 -11.39
CA GLN A 42 -8.58 -3.96 -11.58
C GLN A 42 -8.11 -4.86 -10.43
N ALA A 43 -6.94 -4.60 -9.84
CA ALA A 43 -6.43 -5.39 -8.72
C ALA A 43 -7.27 -5.21 -7.44
N TRP A 44 -8.10 -4.16 -7.40
CA TRP A 44 -8.96 -3.82 -6.27
C TRP A 44 -10.42 -4.21 -6.51
N GLY A 45 -10.72 -4.83 -7.65
CA GLY A 45 -12.07 -5.29 -7.99
C GLY A 45 -12.97 -4.21 -8.58
N ASP A 46 -12.42 -3.13 -9.17
CA ASP A 46 -13.21 -2.03 -9.76
C ASP A 46 -13.90 -2.41 -11.09
N THR A 47 -13.82 -3.67 -11.50
CA THR A 47 -14.68 -4.21 -12.55
C THR A 47 -16.14 -4.23 -12.10
N ASN A 48 -16.99 -3.49 -12.81
CA ASN A 48 -18.45 -3.44 -12.61
C ASN A 48 -19.18 -4.73 -13.07
N THR A 49 -18.51 -5.88 -13.00
CA THR A 49 -19.03 -7.19 -13.42
C THR A 49 -19.50 -7.95 -12.19
N SER A 50 -20.81 -8.18 -12.08
CA SER A 50 -21.37 -8.96 -10.96
C SER A 50 -20.95 -10.43 -11.04
N ASN A 51 -20.47 -10.98 -9.92
CA ASN A 51 -20.12 -12.41 -9.76
C ASN A 51 -21.32 -13.26 -9.28
N ASP A 52 -22.50 -12.67 -9.10
CA ASP A 52 -23.61 -13.32 -8.37
C ASP A 52 -24.03 -14.68 -8.93
N ALA A 53 -23.95 -14.87 -10.25
CA ALA A 53 -24.31 -16.13 -10.89
C ALA A 53 -23.31 -17.26 -10.58
N GLN A 54 -22.03 -16.93 -10.46
CA GLN A 54 -20.98 -17.88 -10.11
C GLN A 54 -21.04 -18.19 -8.62
N LEU A 55 -21.19 -17.16 -7.78
CA LEU A 55 -21.30 -17.32 -6.34
C LEU A 55 -22.47 -18.23 -5.95
N LYS A 56 -23.65 -18.07 -6.58
CA LYS A 56 -24.82 -18.95 -6.38
C LYS A 56 -24.58 -20.41 -6.75
N ARG A 57 -23.70 -20.68 -7.72
CA ARG A 57 -23.32 -22.06 -8.10
C ARG A 57 -22.33 -22.67 -7.12
N ASP A 58 -21.48 -21.83 -6.55
CA ASP A 58 -20.38 -22.24 -5.68
C ASP A 58 -20.79 -22.30 -4.18
N VAL A 59 -22.02 -21.88 -3.82
CA VAL A 59 -22.54 -22.00 -2.44
C VAL A 59 -22.59 -23.48 -2.03
N PRO A 60 -21.88 -23.89 -0.96
CA PRO A 60 -21.96 -25.24 -0.45
C PRO A 60 -23.35 -25.58 0.12
N PRO A 61 -23.80 -26.84 0.02
CA PRO A 61 -25.18 -27.22 0.33
C PRO A 61 -25.65 -27.02 1.78
N HIS A 62 -24.72 -26.77 2.72
CA HIS A 62 -25.05 -26.52 4.13
C HIS A 62 -25.23 -25.02 4.46
N TRP A 63 -25.19 -24.14 3.45
CA TRP A 63 -25.34 -22.68 3.57
C TRP A 63 -26.69 -22.17 3.03
N GLY A 64 -27.66 -23.07 2.79
CA GLY A 64 -29.01 -22.77 2.30
C GLY A 64 -30.10 -23.05 3.32
#